data_AF-A0A6P8WUY1-F1
#
_entry.id   AF-A0A6P8WUY1-F1
#
_cell.length_a   1.000
_cell.length_b   1.000
_cell.length_c   1.000
_cell.angle_alpha   90.00
_cell.angle_beta   90.00
_cell.angle_gamma   90.00
#
_symmetry.space_group_name_H-M   'P 1'
#
loop_
_entity.id
_entity.type
_entity.pdbx_description
1 polymer ?
#
loop_
_entity_poly.entity_id
_entity_poly.type
_entity_poly.pdbx_seq_one_letter_code
_entity_poly.pdbx_strand_id
1 'polypeptide(L)'
;MFDLVKQILTNCYYYARLMGVINFEIDLKTVISTITAQVNVIVSQYYFGLLNIHGHYILINEELRVLLDEMRSLETERRKGVFTIKCCELADQLDAIAEIQFQLQALVKQITSIFGLQIITMSGSYYMSSVALVYFCFIELRSAEVTRMLTFWGRVLIVLEFVCYFTDIHITVHITYAIHEVHATLVNLLSNHTVFGNGLDERLEVTLKNFQIQLACNPMKITVLGMYEMKKSRAIATVSSVVTSSLVLIQYNIQNF
;
A
#
# COMPACT_ATOMS: atom_id res chain seq x y z
N MET A 1 11.45 -13.46 58.35
CA MET A 1 11.88 -14.24 57.15
C MET A 1 10.78 -15.15 56.60
N PHE A 2 9.88 -15.71 57.43
CA PHE A 2 8.76 -16.56 57.00
C PHE A 2 7.67 -15.85 56.17
N ASP A 3 7.38 -14.57 56.40
CA ASP A 3 6.34 -13.84 55.66
C ASP A 3 6.67 -13.58 54.19
N LEU A 4 7.95 -13.36 53.88
CA LEU A 4 8.39 -13.02 52.53
C LEU A 4 8.29 -14.24 51.59
N VAL A 5 8.61 -15.43 52.11
CA VAL A 5 8.45 -16.71 51.40
C VAL A 5 6.96 -17.01 51.15
N LYS A 6 6.10 -16.75 52.14
CA LYS A 6 4.65 -16.92 52.01
C LYS A 6 4.07 -15.99 50.95
N GLN A 7 4.50 -14.73 50.92
CA GLN A 7 4.05 -13.74 49.94
C GLN A 7 4.52 -14.06 48.52
N ILE A 8 5.75 -14.57 48.36
CA ILE A 8 6.27 -15.05 47.07
C ILE A 8 5.47 -16.26 46.58
N LEU A 9 5.21 -17.26 47.44
CA LEU A 9 4.41 -18.44 47.09
C LEU A 9 2.97 -18.09 46.72
N THR A 10 2.35 -17.14 47.43
CA THR A 10 1.00 -16.65 47.11
C THR A 10 0.99 -15.94 45.75
N ASN A 11 1.97 -15.09 45.46
CA ASN A 11 2.09 -14.42 44.15
C ASN A 11 2.36 -15.42 43.01
N CYS A 12 3.23 -16.40 43.22
CA CYS A 12 3.48 -17.47 42.24
C CYS A 12 2.24 -18.32 42.01
N TYR A 13 1.44 -18.62 43.04
CA TYR A 13 0.19 -19.37 42.91
C TYR A 13 -0.86 -18.59 42.12
N TYR A 14 -1.06 -17.30 42.40
CA TYR A 14 -1.99 -16.48 41.63
C TYR A 14 -1.53 -16.25 40.18
N TYR A 15 -0.22 -16.09 39.95
CA TYR A 15 0.34 -15.99 38.61
C TYR A 15 0.17 -17.29 37.81
N ALA A 16 0.44 -18.45 38.43
CA ALA A 16 0.23 -19.76 37.81
C ALA A 16 -1.25 -20.06 37.55
N ARG A 17 -2.16 -19.60 38.43
CA ARG A 17 -3.61 -19.73 38.25
C ARG A 17 -4.15 -18.79 37.18
N LEU A 18 -3.63 -17.56 37.08
CA LEU A 18 -3.95 -16.62 36.00
C LEU A 18 -3.48 -17.16 34.64
N MET A 19 -2.23 -17.64 34.57
CA MET A 19 -1.67 -18.29 33.37
C MET A 19 -2.44 -19.58 33.02
N GLY A 20 -2.85 -20.35 34.02
CA GLY A 20 -3.67 -21.55 33.85
C GLY A 20 -5.05 -21.23 33.27
N VAL A 21 -5.72 -20.18 33.76
CA VAL A 21 -7.04 -19.74 33.28
C VAL A 21 -6.94 -19.14 31.86
N ILE A 22 -5.92 -18.30 31.60
CA ILE A 22 -5.64 -17.77 30.26
C ILE A 22 -5.35 -18.92 29.27
N ASN A 23 -4.59 -19.94 29.66
CA ASN A 23 -4.30 -21.10 28.80
C ASN A 23 -5.48 -22.07 28.62
N PHE A 24 -6.45 -22.11 29.53
CA PHE A 24 -7.59 -23.05 29.46
C PHE A 24 -8.79 -22.46 28.71
N GLU A 25 -8.98 -21.14 28.76
CA GLU A 25 -10.14 -20.46 28.18
C GLU A 25 -9.85 -19.84 26.82
N ILE A 26 -8.56 -19.63 26.52
CA ILE A 26 -8.10 -19.07 25.27
C ILE A 26 -7.09 -20.04 24.67
N ASP A 27 -7.57 -20.99 23.87
CA ASP A 27 -6.68 -21.85 23.07
C ASP A 27 -5.78 -20.94 22.23
N LEU A 28 -4.46 -21.03 22.44
CA LEU A 28 -3.46 -20.21 21.75
C LEU A 28 -3.64 -20.30 20.23
N LYS A 29 -4.10 -21.46 19.73
CA LYS A 29 -4.46 -21.64 18.31
C LYS A 29 -5.64 -20.75 17.90
N THR A 30 -6.63 -20.61 18.76
CA THR A 30 -7.80 -19.75 18.56
C THR A 30 -7.42 -18.26 18.62
N VAL A 31 -6.47 -17.87 19.46
CA VAL A 31 -5.95 -16.48 19.45
C VAL A 31 -5.20 -16.18 18.19
N ILE A 32 -4.27 -17.06 17.82
CA ILE A 32 -3.46 -16.88 16.62
C ILE A 32 -4.38 -16.86 15.39
N SER A 33 -5.38 -17.74 15.30
CA SER A 33 -6.33 -17.73 14.19
C SER A 33 -7.21 -16.47 14.17
N THR A 34 -7.66 -15.99 15.32
CA THR A 34 -8.48 -14.78 15.43
C THR A 34 -7.70 -13.53 15.04
N ILE A 35 -6.46 -13.39 15.55
CA ILE A 35 -5.57 -12.28 15.18
C ILE A 35 -5.26 -12.32 13.67
N THR A 36 -4.98 -13.51 13.13
CA THR A 36 -4.70 -13.69 11.70
C THR A 36 -5.91 -13.31 10.84
N ALA A 37 -7.10 -13.77 11.21
CA ALA A 37 -8.34 -13.41 10.52
C ALA A 37 -8.59 -11.90 10.56
N GLN A 38 -8.37 -11.26 11.72
CA GLN A 38 -8.53 -9.82 11.87
C GLN A 38 -7.53 -9.04 11.01
N VAL A 39 -6.26 -9.43 10.99
CA VAL A 39 -5.25 -8.83 10.09
C VAL A 39 -5.68 -8.98 8.63
N ASN A 40 -6.13 -10.15 8.19
CA ASN A 40 -6.57 -10.39 6.82
C ASN A 40 -7.77 -9.53 6.43
N VAL A 41 -8.74 -9.35 7.33
CA VAL A 41 -9.87 -8.43 7.11
C VAL A 41 -9.36 -7.00 6.95
N ILE A 42 -8.41 -6.58 7.79
CA ILE A 42 -7.85 -5.24 7.71
C ILE A 42 -7.07 -5.03 6.40
N VAL A 43 -6.25 -6.01 5.96
CA VAL A 43 -5.57 -5.96 4.66
C VAL A 43 -6.59 -5.82 3.52
N SER A 44 -7.66 -6.60 3.57
CA SER A 44 -8.71 -6.56 2.55
C SER A 44 -9.41 -5.20 2.51
N GLN A 45 -9.68 -4.59 3.67
CA GLN A 45 -10.25 -3.24 3.76
C GLN A 45 -9.29 -2.18 3.22
N TYR A 46 -8.00 -2.28 3.53
CA TYR A 46 -6.97 -1.40 3.00
C TYR A 46 -6.91 -1.50 1.46
N TYR A 47 -6.86 -2.72 0.93
CA TYR A 47 -6.85 -2.98 -0.51
C TYR A 47 -8.10 -2.41 -1.18
N PHE A 48 -9.29 -2.67 -0.64
CA PHE A 48 -10.55 -2.16 -1.19
C PHE A 48 -10.61 -0.63 -1.14
N GLY A 49 -10.12 -0.01 -0.07
CA GLY A 49 -10.01 1.44 0.05
C GLY A 49 -9.12 2.04 -1.04
N LEU A 50 -7.93 1.46 -1.25
CA LEU A 50 -7.03 1.89 -2.32
C LEU A 50 -7.62 1.63 -3.71
N LEU A 51 -8.30 0.51 -3.92
CA LEU A 51 -8.94 0.19 -5.20
C LEU A 51 -10.04 1.19 -5.56
N ASN A 52 -10.86 1.61 -4.60
CA ASN A 52 -11.85 2.66 -4.83
C ASN A 52 -11.20 4.00 -5.18
N ILE A 53 -10.14 4.38 -4.46
CA ILE A 53 -9.38 5.60 -4.76
C ILE A 53 -8.81 5.54 -6.18
N HIS A 54 -8.23 4.41 -6.56
CA HIS A 54 -7.72 4.19 -7.91
C HIS A 54 -8.83 4.37 -8.96
N GLY A 55 -10.02 3.80 -8.72
CA GLY A 55 -11.18 3.99 -9.59
C GLY A 55 -11.59 5.45 -9.73
N HIS A 56 -11.65 6.20 -8.63
CA HIS A 56 -11.94 7.63 -8.68
C HIS A 56 -10.87 8.44 -9.41
N TYR A 57 -9.60 8.08 -9.27
CA TYR A 57 -8.52 8.72 -10.03
C TYR A 57 -8.63 8.46 -11.54
N ILE A 58 -9.05 7.27 -11.96
CA ILE A 58 -9.32 6.97 -13.36
C ILE A 58 -10.46 7.85 -13.88
N LEU A 59 -11.57 7.92 -13.13
CA LEU A 59 -12.73 8.72 -13.51
C LEU A 59 -12.37 10.20 -13.68
N ILE A 60 -11.62 10.77 -12.73
CA ILE A 60 -11.16 12.16 -12.81
C ILE A 60 -10.26 12.38 -14.03
N ASN A 61 -9.38 11.43 -14.36
CA ASN A 61 -8.54 11.55 -15.55
C ASN A 61 -9.37 11.56 -16.84
N GLU A 62 -10.44 10.77 -16.91
CA GLU A 62 -11.36 10.77 -18.05
C GLU A 62 -12.15 12.08 -18.13
N GLU A 63 -12.73 12.54 -17.02
CA GLU A 63 -13.46 13.82 -16.95
C GLU A 63 -12.55 15.00 -17.31
N LEU A 64 -11.33 15.05 -16.76
CA LEU A 64 -10.35 16.09 -17.08
C LEU A 64 -9.99 16.06 -18.58
N ARG A 65 -9.85 14.87 -19.18
CA ARG A 65 -9.55 14.76 -20.61
C ARG A 65 -10.67 15.32 -21.48
N VAL A 66 -11.92 14.96 -21.17
CA VAL A 66 -13.10 15.48 -21.87
C VAL A 66 -13.17 17.00 -21.75
N LEU A 67 -12.95 17.54 -20.55
CA LEU A 67 -12.91 18.99 -20.32
C LEU A 67 -11.81 19.68 -21.11
N LEU A 68 -10.60 19.14 -21.13
CA LEU A 68 -9.48 19.72 -21.89
C LEU A 68 -9.75 19.70 -23.40
N ASP A 69 -10.41 18.66 -23.91
CA ASP A 69 -10.82 18.58 -25.32
C ASP A 69 -11.92 19.62 -25.64
N GLU A 70 -12.87 19.85 -24.71
CA GLU A 70 -13.90 20.88 -24.84
C GLU A 70 -13.31 22.30 -24.77
N MET A 71 -12.33 22.55 -23.90
CA MET A 71 -11.58 23.83 -23.87
C MET A 71 -10.91 24.12 -25.22
N ARG A 72 -10.34 23.10 -25.87
CA ARG A 72 -9.68 23.24 -27.17
C ARG A 72 -10.67 23.48 -28.31
N SER A 73 -11.84 22.85 -28.29
CA SER A 73 -12.86 23.10 -29.32
C SER A 73 -13.39 24.55 -29.24
N LEU A 74 -13.52 25.08 -28.02
CA LEU A 74 -13.89 26.47 -27.76
C LEU A 74 -12.87 27.48 -28.29
N GLU A 75 -11.58 27.15 -28.28
CA GLU A 75 -10.54 27.99 -28.89
C GLU A 75 -10.76 28.19 -30.41
N THR A 76 -11.36 27.19 -31.07
CA THR A 76 -11.61 27.20 -32.51
C THR A 76 -12.90 27.96 -32.86
N GLU A 77 -13.92 27.95 -31.98
CA GLU A 77 -15.21 28.60 -32.19
C GLU A 77 -15.35 29.94 -31.45
N ARG A 78 -14.79 31.00 -32.04
CA ARG A 78 -14.72 32.35 -31.42
C ARG A 78 -16.06 33.14 -31.47
N ARG A 79 -17.15 32.59 -30.93
CA ARG A 79 -18.45 33.29 -30.80
C ARG A 79 -18.63 33.93 -29.42
N LYS A 80 -18.38 35.25 -29.36
CA LYS A 80 -18.19 36.08 -28.14
C LYS A 80 -19.19 35.91 -26.98
N GLY A 81 -20.48 35.65 -27.22
CA GLY A 81 -21.49 35.61 -26.15
C GLY A 81 -21.64 34.24 -25.47
N VAL A 82 -21.67 33.16 -26.27
CA VAL A 82 -21.79 31.78 -25.76
C VAL A 82 -20.46 31.31 -25.17
N PHE A 83 -19.35 31.83 -25.70
CA PHE A 83 -17.99 31.54 -25.24
C PHE A 83 -17.78 31.83 -23.75
N THR A 84 -18.16 33.02 -23.27
CA THR A 84 -17.94 33.40 -21.85
C THR A 84 -18.75 32.54 -20.88
N ILE A 85 -20.02 32.26 -21.19
CA ILE A 85 -20.87 31.39 -20.34
C ILE A 85 -20.26 29.99 -20.28
N LYS A 86 -19.80 29.48 -21.42
CA LYS A 86 -19.21 28.15 -21.49
C LYS A 86 -17.86 28.07 -20.76
N CYS A 87 -17.00 29.09 -20.87
CA CYS A 87 -15.76 29.17 -20.08
C CYS A 87 -16.02 29.19 -18.57
N CYS A 88 -17.06 29.88 -18.10
CA CYS A 88 -17.46 29.83 -16.69
C CYS A 88 -17.90 28.42 -16.26
N GLU A 89 -18.70 27.74 -17.08
CA GLU A 89 -19.13 26.37 -16.80
C GLU A 89 -17.94 25.41 -16.73
N LEU A 90 -16.97 25.51 -17.65
CA LEU A 90 -15.76 24.71 -17.63
C LEU A 90 -14.87 25.03 -16.42
N ALA A 91 -14.78 26.30 -16.02
CA ALA A 91 -14.04 26.70 -14.83
C ALA A 91 -14.66 26.08 -13.56
N ASP A 92 -15.98 26.12 -13.44
CA ASP A 92 -16.71 25.51 -12.31
C ASP A 92 -16.50 23.98 -12.27
N GLN A 93 -16.49 23.30 -13.42
CA GLN A 93 -16.20 21.87 -13.50
C GLN A 93 -14.73 21.54 -13.15
N LEU A 94 -13.79 22.38 -13.57
CA LEU A 94 -12.37 22.20 -13.24
C LEU A 94 -12.11 22.42 -11.74
N ASP A 95 -12.76 23.42 -11.12
CA ASP A 95 -12.72 23.64 -9.67
C ASP A 95 -13.29 22.42 -8.90
N ALA A 96 -14.39 21.84 -9.40
CA ALA A 96 -14.96 20.62 -8.80
C ALA A 96 -13.99 19.43 -8.89
N ILE A 97 -13.31 19.23 -10.02
CA ILE A 97 -12.27 18.20 -10.17
C ILE A 97 -11.10 18.43 -9.20
N ALA A 98 -10.64 19.66 -9.08
CA ALA A 98 -9.55 20.02 -8.17
C ALA A 98 -9.90 19.69 -6.70
N GLU A 99 -11.15 19.97 -6.30
CA GLU A 99 -11.64 19.64 -4.96
C GLU A 99 -11.71 18.12 -4.73
N ILE A 100 -12.25 17.35 -5.68
CA ILE A 100 -12.30 15.88 -5.55
C ILE A 100 -10.87 15.30 -5.47
N GLN A 101 -9.95 15.81 -6.29
CA GLN A 101 -8.55 15.41 -6.29
C GLN A 101 -7.88 15.66 -4.93
N PHE A 102 -8.14 16.83 -4.33
CA PHE A 102 -7.65 17.17 -2.99
C PHE A 102 -8.21 16.24 -1.91
N GLN A 103 -9.52 15.99 -1.95
CA GLN A 103 -10.17 15.05 -1.01
C GLN A 103 -9.61 13.64 -1.15
N LEU A 104 -9.38 13.16 -2.37
CA LEU A 104 -8.76 11.86 -2.61
C LEU A 104 -7.33 11.79 -2.07
N GLN A 105 -6.52 12.82 -2.25
CA GLN A 105 -5.18 12.86 -1.65
C GLN A 105 -5.24 12.83 -0.12
N ALA A 106 -6.16 13.59 0.47
CA ALA A 106 -6.37 13.58 1.92
C ALA A 106 -6.79 12.18 2.41
N LEU A 107 -7.68 11.51 1.68
CA LEU A 107 -8.13 10.16 1.97
C LEU A 107 -6.99 9.14 1.87
N VAL A 108 -6.18 9.18 0.80
CA VAL A 108 -4.97 8.33 0.67
C VAL A 108 -4.05 8.51 1.87
N LYS A 109 -3.82 9.76 2.29
CA LYS A 109 -2.95 10.07 3.43
C LYS A 109 -3.51 9.53 4.74
N GLN A 110 -4.82 9.67 4.97
CA GLN A 110 -5.48 9.13 6.16
C GLN A 110 -5.43 7.60 6.19
N ILE A 111 -5.81 6.93 5.11
CA ILE A 111 -5.77 5.46 4.99
C ILE A 111 -4.33 4.97 5.20
N THR A 112 -3.34 5.58 4.54
CA THR A 112 -1.93 5.18 4.69
C THR A 112 -1.42 5.41 6.11
N SER A 113 -1.90 6.44 6.82
CA SER A 113 -1.54 6.70 8.21
C SER A 113 -2.15 5.67 9.16
N ILE A 114 -3.43 5.31 8.99
CA ILE A 114 -4.14 4.34 9.83
C ILE A 114 -3.50 2.96 9.69
N PHE A 115 -3.19 2.54 8.45
CA PHE A 115 -2.63 1.22 8.17
C PHE A 115 -1.10 1.19 8.13
N GLY A 116 -0.43 2.31 8.45
CA GLY A 116 1.02 2.41 8.29
C GLY A 116 1.80 1.46 9.18
N LEU A 117 1.36 1.23 10.42
CA LEU A 117 2.01 0.27 11.33
C LEU A 117 1.92 -1.16 10.79
N GLN A 118 0.76 -1.52 10.25
CA GLN A 118 0.54 -2.82 9.63
C GLN A 118 1.42 -3.02 8.40
N ILE A 119 1.56 -2.00 7.55
CA ILE A 119 2.43 -2.07 6.38
C ILE A 119 3.89 -2.30 6.78
N ILE A 120 4.37 -1.67 7.86
CA ILE A 120 5.72 -1.93 8.40
C ILE A 120 5.85 -3.38 8.85
N THR A 121 4.90 -3.87 9.65
CA THR A 121 4.90 -5.25 10.14
C THR A 121 4.86 -6.24 8.98
N MET A 122 3.99 -6.03 8.00
CA MET A 122 3.90 -6.86 6.80
C MET A 122 5.19 -6.82 5.98
N SER A 123 5.83 -5.65 5.83
CA SER A 123 7.11 -5.52 5.12
C SER A 123 8.23 -6.28 5.83
N GLY A 124 8.27 -6.23 7.17
CA GLY A 124 9.22 -7.01 7.98
C GLY A 124 8.97 -8.52 7.86
N SER A 125 7.73 -8.95 8.00
CA SER A 125 7.34 -10.36 7.82
C SER A 125 7.67 -10.85 6.41
N TYR A 126 7.42 -10.04 5.39
CA TYR A 126 7.72 -10.37 4.01
C TYR A 126 9.21 -10.61 3.80
N TYR A 127 10.04 -9.70 4.33
CA TYR A 127 11.49 -9.82 4.25
C TYR A 127 11.98 -11.12 4.92
N MET A 128 11.55 -11.37 6.16
CA MET A 128 11.94 -12.55 6.92
C MET A 128 11.47 -13.85 6.24
N SER A 129 10.20 -13.90 5.80
CA SER A 129 9.62 -15.04 5.09
C SER A 129 10.32 -15.30 3.76
N SER A 130 10.72 -14.25 3.04
CA SER A 130 11.46 -14.40 1.77
C SER A 130 12.86 -14.97 1.99
N VAL A 131 13.59 -14.47 2.98
CA VAL A 131 14.92 -15.02 3.33
C VAL A 131 14.82 -16.46 3.79
N ALA A 132 13.83 -16.76 4.64
CA ALA A 132 13.55 -18.12 5.12
C ALA A 132 13.21 -19.06 3.96
N LEU A 133 12.35 -18.65 3.03
CA LEU A 133 11.98 -19.47 1.87
C LEU A 133 13.19 -19.87 1.03
N VAL A 134 14.06 -18.91 0.66
CA VAL A 134 15.26 -19.21 -0.13
C VAL A 134 16.17 -20.19 0.61
N TYR A 135 16.31 -20.01 1.93
CA TYR A 135 17.12 -20.91 2.77
C TYR A 135 16.50 -22.32 2.87
N PHE A 136 15.18 -22.42 3.07
CA PHE A 136 14.48 -23.70 3.09
C PHE A 136 14.56 -24.44 1.76
N CYS A 137 14.42 -23.73 0.63
CA CYS A 137 14.63 -24.32 -0.69
C CYS A 137 16.05 -24.90 -0.85
N PHE A 138 17.07 -24.22 -0.32
CA PHE A 138 18.45 -24.73 -0.34
C PHE A 138 18.61 -25.99 0.52
N ILE A 139 18.04 -26.02 1.73
CA ILE A 139 18.09 -27.21 2.60
C ILE A 139 17.38 -28.38 1.94
N GLU A 140 16.18 -28.19 1.41
CA GLU A 140 15.41 -29.26 0.72
C GLU A 140 16.17 -29.83 -0.48
N LEU A 141 16.91 -29.00 -1.22
CA LEU A 141 17.76 -29.47 -2.33
C LEU A 141 18.97 -30.28 -1.86
N ARG A 142 19.51 -30.00 -0.65
CA ARG A 142 20.74 -30.64 -0.14
C ARG A 142 20.47 -31.87 0.74
N SER A 143 19.41 -31.85 1.56
CA SER A 143 19.14 -32.91 2.54
C SER A 143 17.87 -33.69 2.24
N ALA A 144 18.02 -34.87 1.65
CA ALA A 144 16.91 -35.80 1.39
C ALA A 144 16.19 -36.30 2.66
N GLU A 145 16.79 -36.13 3.84
CA GLU A 145 16.22 -36.51 5.14
C GLU A 145 15.15 -35.54 5.66
N VAL A 146 15.32 -34.23 5.45
CA VAL A 146 14.33 -33.21 5.86
C VAL A 146 13.04 -33.37 5.04
N THR A 147 13.18 -33.65 3.74
CA THR A 147 12.08 -33.93 2.81
C THR A 147 11.24 -35.15 3.19
N ARG A 148 11.82 -36.08 3.99
CA ARG A 148 11.18 -37.34 4.40
C ARG A 148 10.29 -37.18 5.64
N MET A 149 10.53 -36.16 6.46
CA MET A 149 9.71 -35.87 7.65
C MET A 149 8.37 -35.20 7.31
N LEU A 150 8.27 -34.54 6.15
CA LEU A 150 7.07 -33.82 5.74
C LEU A 150 6.18 -34.68 4.83
N THR A 151 4.92 -34.86 5.21
CA THR A 151 3.94 -35.55 4.36
C THR A 151 3.79 -34.82 3.03
N PHE A 152 3.46 -35.57 1.96
CA PHE A 152 3.20 -34.97 0.64
C PHE A 152 2.19 -33.81 0.71
N TRP A 153 1.11 -34.01 1.47
CA TRP A 153 0.10 -32.99 1.72
C TRP A 153 0.63 -31.76 2.47
N GLY A 154 1.51 -31.95 3.45
CA GLY A 154 2.17 -30.85 4.15
C GLY A 154 3.00 -29.97 3.20
N ARG A 155 3.73 -30.58 2.25
CA ARG A 155 4.50 -29.84 1.24
C ARG A 155 3.60 -29.04 0.31
N VAL A 156 2.50 -29.63 -0.16
CA VAL A 156 1.53 -28.93 -1.01
C VAL A 156 0.92 -27.73 -0.27
N LEU A 157 0.55 -27.90 1.01
CA LEU A 157 -0.02 -26.81 1.82
C LEU A 157 0.96 -25.66 2.03
N ILE A 158 2.22 -25.96 2.32
CA ILE A 158 3.25 -24.92 2.49
C ILE A 158 3.48 -24.15 1.19
N VAL A 159 3.61 -24.84 0.05
CA VAL A 159 3.77 -24.18 -1.26
C VAL A 159 2.55 -23.30 -1.55
N LEU A 160 1.34 -23.80 -1.29
CA LEU A 160 0.12 -23.03 -1.49
C LEU A 160 0.05 -21.80 -0.59
N GLU A 161 0.38 -21.93 0.70
CA GLU A 161 0.45 -20.82 1.65
C GLU A 161 1.42 -19.73 1.17
N PHE A 162 2.61 -20.12 0.71
CA PHE A 162 3.57 -19.18 0.13
C PHE A 162 3.02 -18.49 -1.11
N VAL A 163 2.47 -19.24 -2.07
CA VAL A 163 1.90 -18.65 -3.29
C VAL A 163 0.82 -17.63 -2.94
N CYS A 164 -0.09 -17.96 -2.03
CA CYS A 164 -1.12 -17.04 -1.55
C CYS A 164 -0.52 -15.80 -0.89
N TYR A 165 0.45 -15.97 0.02
CA TYR A 165 1.10 -14.87 0.74
C TYR A 165 1.82 -13.89 -0.19
N PHE A 166 2.60 -14.40 -1.15
CA PHE A 166 3.30 -13.56 -2.11
C PHE A 166 2.33 -12.88 -3.09
N THR A 167 1.24 -13.57 -3.46
CA THR A 167 0.20 -13.00 -4.34
C THR A 167 -0.50 -11.82 -3.66
N ASP A 168 -0.88 -11.96 -2.38
CA ASP A 168 -1.54 -10.89 -1.61
C ASP A 168 -0.68 -9.61 -1.52
N ILE A 169 0.61 -9.79 -1.22
CA ILE A 169 1.57 -8.69 -1.17
C ILE A 169 1.77 -8.07 -2.56
N HIS A 170 1.90 -8.90 -3.59
CA HIS A 170 2.04 -8.41 -4.96
C HIS A 170 0.84 -7.58 -5.39
N ILE A 171 -0.38 -8.03 -5.08
CA ILE A 171 -1.63 -7.30 -5.34
C ILE A 171 -1.63 -5.95 -4.60
N THR A 172 -1.28 -5.94 -3.32
CA THR A 172 -1.25 -4.72 -2.49
C THR A 172 -0.21 -3.70 -2.97
N VAL A 173 0.95 -4.17 -3.38
CA VAL A 173 2.01 -3.31 -3.95
C VAL A 173 1.60 -2.79 -5.33
N HIS A 174 1.00 -3.64 -6.17
CA HIS A 174 0.55 -3.27 -7.50
C HIS A 174 -0.49 -2.15 -7.46
N ILE A 175 -1.51 -2.23 -6.60
CA ILE A 175 -2.53 -1.17 -6.51
C ILE A 175 -1.94 0.17 -6.05
N THR A 176 -0.96 0.13 -5.14
CA THR A 176 -0.25 1.32 -4.67
C THR A 176 0.52 2.00 -5.81
N TYR A 177 1.20 1.21 -6.66
CA TYR A 177 1.88 1.74 -7.84
C TYR A 177 0.92 2.23 -8.92
N ALA A 178 -0.21 1.54 -9.11
CA ALA A 178 -1.23 1.96 -10.07
C ALA A 178 -1.79 3.35 -9.72
N ILE A 179 -2.09 3.63 -8.44
CA ILE A 179 -2.53 4.97 -8.00
C ILE A 179 -1.48 6.03 -8.33
N HIS A 180 -0.20 5.75 -8.10
CA HIS A 180 0.87 6.69 -8.38
C HIS A 180 0.98 6.99 -9.89
N GLU A 181 0.79 5.98 -10.72
CA GLU A 181 0.81 6.10 -12.19
C GLU A 181 -0.39 6.87 -12.74
N VAL A 182 -1.59 6.62 -12.21
CA VAL A 182 -2.81 7.36 -12.60
C VAL A 182 -2.71 8.82 -12.16
N HIS A 183 -2.17 9.09 -10.97
CA HIS A 183 -1.89 10.47 -10.54
C HIS A 183 -0.82 11.15 -11.41
N ALA A 184 0.25 10.45 -11.80
CA ALA A 184 1.23 10.99 -12.74
C ALA A 184 0.61 11.30 -14.11
N THR A 185 -0.37 10.49 -14.54
CA THR A 185 -1.13 10.72 -15.77
C THR A 185 -1.97 12.00 -15.67
N LEU A 186 -2.64 12.24 -14.53
CA LEU A 186 -3.36 13.50 -14.26
C LEU A 186 -2.45 14.71 -14.44
N VAL A 187 -1.28 14.68 -13.79
CA VAL A 187 -0.29 15.77 -13.84
C VAL A 187 0.20 15.96 -15.28
N ASN A 188 0.46 14.88 -16.00
CA ASN A 188 0.92 14.93 -17.38
C ASN A 188 -0.15 15.52 -18.32
N LEU A 189 -1.42 15.10 -18.17
CA LEU A 189 -2.55 15.67 -18.92
C LEU A 189 -2.65 17.18 -18.68
N LEU A 190 -2.60 17.60 -17.42
CA LEU A 190 -2.68 19.02 -17.08
C LEU A 190 -1.50 19.81 -17.65
N SER A 191 -0.29 19.24 -17.65
CA SER A 191 0.93 19.89 -18.16
C SER A 191 0.97 20.00 -19.69
N ASN A 192 0.55 18.96 -20.41
CA ASN A 192 0.60 18.93 -21.88
C ASN A 192 -0.44 19.84 -22.53
N HIS A 193 -1.55 20.12 -21.84
CA HIS A 193 -2.63 20.95 -22.36
C HIS A 193 -2.51 22.43 -21.95
N THR A 194 -1.40 22.85 -21.34
CA THR A 194 -1.17 24.24 -20.90
C THR A 194 -0.90 25.25 -22.02
N VAL A 195 -0.72 24.80 -23.26
CA VAL A 195 -0.48 25.68 -24.41
C VAL A 195 -1.81 26.06 -25.05
N PHE A 196 -2.70 26.69 -24.27
CA PHE A 196 -3.88 27.33 -24.84
C PHE A 196 -3.48 28.70 -25.40
N GLY A 197 -4.02 29.08 -26.56
CA GLY A 197 -3.73 30.37 -27.19
C GLY A 197 -4.22 31.56 -26.36
N ASN A 198 -3.55 32.72 -26.53
CA ASN A 198 -3.95 34.00 -25.93
C ASN A 198 -5.39 34.36 -26.33
N GLY A 199 -6.37 34.06 -25.49
CA GLY A 199 -7.77 34.32 -25.77
C GLY A 199 -8.82 33.55 -24.94
N LEU A 200 -8.43 32.67 -24.02
CA LEU A 200 -9.37 32.11 -23.04
C LEU A 200 -9.81 33.16 -22.01
N ASP A 201 -10.98 32.93 -21.42
CA ASP A 201 -11.49 33.74 -20.33
C ASP A 201 -10.55 33.72 -19.10
N GLU A 202 -10.35 34.88 -18.49
CA GLU A 202 -9.40 35.09 -17.39
C GLU A 202 -9.68 34.15 -16.21
N ARG A 203 -10.95 33.90 -15.91
CA ARG A 203 -11.38 33.04 -14.81
C ARG A 203 -10.91 31.59 -15.00
N LEU A 204 -11.07 31.05 -16.21
CA LEU A 204 -10.69 29.68 -16.53
C LEU A 204 -9.16 29.50 -16.48
N GLU A 205 -8.40 30.50 -16.93
CA GLU A 205 -6.94 30.49 -16.84
C GLU A 205 -6.46 30.52 -15.38
N VAL A 206 -7.10 31.32 -14.53
CA VAL A 206 -6.80 31.38 -13.09
C VAL A 206 -7.09 30.05 -12.40
N THR A 207 -8.24 29.43 -12.66
CA THR A 207 -8.58 28.12 -12.08
C THR A 207 -7.58 27.04 -12.51
N LEU A 208 -7.18 27.01 -13.79
CA LEU A 208 -6.17 26.07 -14.28
C LEU A 208 -4.81 26.27 -13.60
N LYS A 209 -4.36 27.52 -13.45
CA LYS A 209 -3.12 27.86 -12.74
C LYS A 209 -3.18 27.47 -11.26
N ASN A 210 -4.30 27.74 -10.59
CA ASN A 210 -4.50 27.37 -9.19
C ASN A 210 -4.41 25.86 -9.00
N PHE A 211 -5.04 25.08 -9.89
CA PHE A 211 -4.97 23.63 -9.82
C PHE A 211 -3.55 23.09 -10.03
N GLN A 212 -2.78 23.67 -10.96
CA GLN A 212 -1.36 23.33 -11.14
C GLN A 212 -0.52 23.65 -9.92
N ILE A 213 -0.70 24.82 -9.33
CA ILE A 213 0.00 25.23 -8.11
C ILE A 213 -0.33 24.26 -6.98
N GLN A 214 -1.60 23.87 -6.84
CA GLN A 214 -2.04 22.90 -5.83
C GLN A 214 -1.35 21.54 -6.01
N LEU A 215 -1.28 21.02 -7.24
CA LEU A 215 -0.58 19.77 -7.57
C LEU A 215 0.93 19.87 -7.34
N ALA A 216 1.55 21.00 -7.69
CA ALA A 216 2.98 21.23 -7.50
C ALA A 216 3.36 21.36 -6.02
N CYS A 217 2.51 22.03 -5.22
CA CYS A 217 2.70 22.20 -3.78
C CYS A 217 2.46 20.90 -3.00
N ASN A 218 1.56 20.03 -3.48
CA ASN A 218 1.23 18.75 -2.84
C ASN A 218 1.48 17.54 -3.77
N PRO A 219 2.77 17.20 -4.02
CA PRO A 219 3.08 16.00 -4.78
C PRO A 219 2.57 14.76 -4.02
N MET A 220 1.83 13.88 -4.71
CA MET A 220 1.33 12.66 -4.09
C MET A 220 2.50 11.76 -3.68
N LYS A 221 2.79 11.74 -2.38
CA LYS A 221 3.79 10.86 -1.76
C LYS A 221 3.09 9.92 -0.79
N ILE A 222 3.04 8.64 -1.15
CA ILE A 222 2.55 7.58 -0.27
C ILE A 222 3.71 7.20 0.66
N THR A 223 3.73 7.82 1.84
CA THR A 223 4.72 7.56 2.89
C THR A 223 4.12 6.67 3.97
N VAL A 224 4.77 5.56 4.29
CA VAL A 224 4.38 4.68 5.38
C VAL A 224 4.88 5.29 6.70
N LEU A 225 3.96 5.84 7.51
CA LEU A 225 4.25 6.50 8.79
C LEU A 225 5.40 7.51 8.75
N GLY A 226 5.66 8.14 7.59
CA GLY A 226 6.79 9.05 7.40
C GLY A 226 8.17 8.38 7.45
N MET A 227 8.27 7.07 7.67
CA MET A 227 9.54 6.34 7.71
C MET A 227 10.13 6.16 6.31
N TYR A 228 9.28 5.80 5.34
CA TYR A 228 9.73 5.53 3.99
C TYR A 228 8.63 5.73 2.96
N GLU A 229 9.04 6.22 1.78
CA GLU A 229 8.18 6.39 0.60
C GLU A 229 8.09 5.08 -0.21
N MET A 230 6.87 4.71 -0.63
CA MET A 230 6.64 3.54 -1.47
C MET A 230 7.08 3.80 -2.91
N LYS A 231 8.35 3.55 -3.23
CA LYS A 231 8.90 3.64 -4.60
C LYS A 231 9.22 2.28 -5.19
N LYS A 232 9.12 2.16 -6.52
CA LYS A 232 9.56 0.96 -7.27
C LYS A 232 11.03 0.61 -7.00
N SER A 233 11.90 1.62 -6.88
CA SER A 233 13.32 1.43 -6.55
C SER A 233 13.56 0.74 -5.21
N ARG A 234 12.69 1.00 -4.21
CA ARG A 234 12.80 0.39 -2.89
C ARG A 234 12.38 -1.08 -2.91
N ALA A 235 11.38 -1.45 -3.70
CA ALA A 235 11.05 -2.86 -3.91
C ALA A 235 12.23 -3.64 -4.50
N ILE A 236 12.92 -3.08 -5.49
CA ILE A 236 14.12 -3.69 -6.09
C ILE A 236 15.24 -3.82 -5.04
N ALA A 237 15.46 -2.79 -4.22
CA ALA A 237 16.45 -2.83 -3.14
C ALA A 237 16.13 -3.93 -2.11
N THR A 238 14.85 -4.10 -1.74
CA THR A 238 14.42 -5.18 -0.84
C THR A 238 14.71 -6.56 -1.44
N VAL A 239 14.39 -6.78 -2.71
CA VAL A 239 14.70 -8.05 -3.40
C VAL A 239 16.20 -8.33 -3.40
N SER A 240 17.02 -7.33 -3.72
CA SER A 240 18.49 -7.47 -3.68
C SER A 240 19.00 -7.81 -2.27
N SER A 241 18.42 -7.21 -1.24
CA SER A 241 18.76 -7.46 0.16
C SER A 241 18.40 -8.89 0.59
N VAL A 242 17.22 -9.38 0.17
CA VAL A 242 16.79 -10.77 0.41
C VAL A 242 17.79 -11.74 -0.20
N VAL A 243 18.14 -11.57 -1.48
CA VAL A 243 19.12 -12.44 -2.17
C VAL A 243 20.46 -12.44 -1.44
N THR A 244 20.97 -11.26 -1.08
CA THR A 244 22.26 -11.13 -0.41
C THR A 244 22.25 -11.80 0.97
N SER A 245 21.22 -11.55 1.78
CA SER A 245 21.10 -12.14 3.12
C SER A 245 20.95 -13.66 3.07
N SER A 246 20.17 -14.16 2.12
CA SER A 246 20.03 -15.60 1.89
C SER A 246 21.37 -16.24 1.45
N LEU A 247 22.15 -15.59 0.58
CA LEU A 247 23.47 -16.09 0.19
C LEU A 247 24.44 -16.17 1.37
N VAL A 248 24.46 -15.15 2.23
CA VAL A 248 25.30 -15.15 3.44
C VAL A 248 24.92 -16.31 4.38
N LEU A 249 23.62 -16.55 4.58
CA LEU A 249 23.13 -17.69 5.38
C LEU A 249 23.56 -19.04 4.79
N ILE A 250 23.49 -19.19 3.47
CA ILE A 250 23.92 -20.40 2.77
C ILE A 250 25.44 -20.61 2.90
N GLN A 251 26.24 -19.55 2.69
CA GLN A 251 27.69 -19.61 2.85
C GLN A 251 28.09 -19.99 4.28
N TYR A 252 27.43 -19.40 5.28
CA TYR A 252 27.64 -19.72 6.68
C TYR A 252 27.33 -21.19 6.98
N ASN A 253 26.25 -21.73 6.41
CA ASN A 253 25.90 -23.14 6.56
C ASN A 253 26.97 -24.06 5.95
N ILE A 254 27.44 -23.78 4.74
CA ILE A 254 28.49 -24.57 4.06
C ILE A 254 29.84 -24.53 4.81
N GLN A 255 30.20 -23.40 5.41
CA GLN A 255 31.47 -23.29 6.13
C GLN A 255 31.48 -24.04 7.47
N ASN A 256 30.31 -24.22 8.10
CA ASN A 256 30.19 -24.84 9.42
C ASN A 256 29.60 -26.26 9.39
N PHE A 257 29.22 -26.78 8.21
CA PHE A 257 28.68 -28.14 7.96
C PHE A 257 29.07 -28.71 6.58
#